data_AF-A0A7C7L5P8-F1
#
_entry.id   AF-A0A7C7L5P8-F1
#
_cell.length_a   1.000
_cell.length_b   1.000
_cell.length_c   1.000
_cell.angle_alpha   90.00
_cell.angle_beta   90.00
_cell.angle_gamma   90.00
#
_symmetry.space_group_name_H-M   'P 1'
#
loop_
_entity.id
_entity.type
_entity.pdbx_description
1 polymer ?
#
loop_
_entity_poly.entity_id
_entity_poly.type
_entity_poly.pdbx_seq_one_letter_code
_entity_poly.pdbx_strand_id
1 'polypeptide(L)'
;MRLATLRRDGCRLGVVREGKVLDVARADEVLGIGVPRDMMALIEGGKEALEKLMTLADEELWEPLSKVRLGPPVPRPNKFLALANERVDATVQVEADPEVETLNYQTGQIPARAVQAQVGGTARIPVTGTKDAPDEPARGMVFFINNINQPVTVPKGTVVATSAGMTIRFTTVEEVTVPGTVGAVAEAEVVAVDPGPSGNVGANLINMIEGPLSLQVKVTNPEP
;
A
#
# COMPACT_ATOMS: atom_id res chain seq x y z
N MET A 1 44.23 -20.61 -34.01
CA MET A 1 45.06 -19.89 -35.01
C MET A 1 44.15 -18.97 -35.80
N ARG A 2 44.51 -17.70 -35.97
CA ARG A 2 43.77 -16.75 -36.82
C ARG A 2 44.60 -16.47 -38.08
N LEU A 3 43.93 -16.41 -39.22
CA LEU A 3 44.55 -16.09 -40.50
C LEU A 3 44.17 -14.68 -40.91
N ALA A 4 45.11 -13.95 -41.48
CA ALA A 4 44.88 -12.60 -41.97
C ALA A 4 45.58 -12.41 -43.31
N THR A 5 45.10 -11.45 -44.08
CA THR A 5 45.79 -10.98 -45.28
C THR A 5 46.51 -9.68 -44.96
N LEU A 6 47.83 -9.66 -45.17
CA LEU A 6 48.68 -8.50 -44.92
C LEU A 6 48.82 -7.71 -46.21
N ARG A 7 48.62 -6.40 -46.14
CA ARG A 7 48.72 -5.48 -47.27
C ARG A 7 50.13 -4.88 -47.31
N ARG A 8 51.01 -5.50 -48.09
CA ARG A 8 52.41 -5.09 -48.32
C ARG A 8 52.62 -4.89 -49.82
N ASP A 9 53.71 -5.43 -50.39
CA ASP A 9 53.94 -5.56 -51.84
C ASP A 9 52.96 -6.58 -52.45
N GLY A 10 51.66 -6.27 -52.41
CA GLY A 10 50.56 -7.18 -52.71
C GLY A 10 49.82 -7.68 -51.46
N CYS A 11 49.11 -8.79 -51.62
CA CYS A 11 48.40 -9.47 -50.54
C CYS A 11 49.21 -10.69 -50.11
N ARG A 12 49.73 -10.70 -48.88
CA ARG A 12 50.48 -11.82 -48.32
C ARG A 12 49.68 -12.50 -47.22
N LEU A 13 49.90 -13.79 -47.04
CA LEU A 13 49.29 -14.53 -45.95
C LEU A 13 49.98 -14.18 -44.63
N GLY A 14 49.19 -13.98 -43.58
CA GLY A 14 49.66 -13.75 -42.22
C GLY A 14 49.00 -14.69 -41.22
N VAL A 15 49.79 -15.14 -40.23
CA VAL A 15 49.29 -15.90 -39.09
C VAL A 15 49.26 -14.98 -37.87
N VAL A 16 48.10 -14.87 -37.20
CA VAL A 16 47.93 -14.00 -36.04
C VAL A 16 47.81 -14.84 -34.77
N ARG A 17 48.64 -14.52 -33.77
CA ARG A 17 48.64 -15.10 -32.41
C ARG A 17 48.96 -14.00 -31.40
N GLU A 18 48.18 -13.94 -30.32
CA GLU A 18 48.45 -13.07 -29.14
C GLU A 18 48.82 -11.60 -29.47
N GLY A 19 48.17 -10.99 -30.46
CA GLY A 19 48.42 -9.60 -30.84
C GLY A 19 49.68 -9.37 -31.68
N LYS A 20 50.39 -10.44 -32.06
CA LYS A 20 51.45 -10.45 -33.05
C LYS A 20 50.98 -11.08 -34.36
N VAL A 21 51.72 -10.82 -35.43
CA VAL A 21 51.49 -11.40 -36.74
C VAL A 21 52.81 -11.89 -37.35
N LEU A 22 52.73 -13.03 -38.01
CA LEU A 22 53.81 -13.62 -38.79
C LEU A 22 53.50 -13.45 -40.28
N ASP A 23 54.37 -12.78 -41.04
CA ASP A 23 54.31 -12.76 -42.51
C ASP A 23 54.82 -14.10 -43.03
N VAL A 24 53.92 -14.90 -43.60
CA VAL A 24 54.21 -16.27 -44.06
C VAL A 24 55.20 -16.27 -45.20
N ALA A 25 55.16 -15.29 -46.11
CA ALA A 25 56.10 -15.22 -47.22
C ALA A 25 57.52 -14.94 -46.71
N ARG A 26 57.66 -14.06 -45.72
CA ARG A 26 58.95 -13.81 -45.05
C ARG A 26 59.45 -15.04 -44.30
N ALA A 27 58.55 -15.77 -43.64
CA ALA A 27 58.92 -17.01 -42.96
C ALA A 27 59.36 -18.11 -43.94
N ASP A 28 58.73 -18.20 -45.11
CA ASP A 28 59.13 -19.13 -46.18
C ASP A 28 60.53 -18.82 -46.74
N GLU A 29 60.87 -17.54 -46.91
CA GLU A 29 62.20 -17.11 -47.37
C GLU A 29 63.31 -17.53 -46.41
N VAL A 30 63.02 -17.57 -45.10
CA VAL A 30 63.99 -17.93 -44.04
C VAL A 30 64.06 -19.45 -43.84
N LEU A 31 62.92 -20.14 -43.87
CA LEU A 31 62.82 -21.54 -43.48
C LEU A 31 62.77 -22.52 -44.66
N GLY A 32 62.42 -22.06 -45.87
CA GLY A 32 62.40 -22.88 -47.10
C GLY A 32 61.37 -24.02 -47.10
N ILE A 33 60.27 -23.88 -46.35
CA ILE A 33 59.31 -24.98 -46.07
C ILE A 33 58.25 -25.14 -47.20
N GLY A 34 58.15 -24.18 -48.12
CA GLY A 34 57.19 -24.19 -49.22
C GLY A 34 55.77 -23.97 -48.71
N VAL A 35 55.58 -22.91 -47.92
CA VAL A 35 54.28 -22.49 -47.36
C VAL A 35 53.50 -21.61 -48.35
N PRO A 36 52.16 -21.57 -48.27
CA PRO A 36 51.34 -20.76 -49.16
C PRO A 36 51.61 -19.26 -48.98
N ARG A 37 51.91 -18.56 -50.08
CA ARG A 37 52.28 -17.13 -50.06
C ARG A 37 51.11 -16.18 -49.82
N ASP A 38 49.89 -16.58 -50.18
CA ASP A 38 48.67 -15.81 -50.01
C ASP A 38 47.49 -16.69 -49.55
N MET A 39 46.36 -16.04 -49.22
CA MET A 39 45.17 -16.75 -48.74
C MET A 39 44.56 -17.68 -49.79
N MET A 40 44.67 -17.35 -51.08
CA MET A 40 44.10 -18.18 -52.15
C MET A 40 44.89 -19.49 -52.28
N ALA A 41 46.22 -19.41 -52.27
CA ALA A 41 47.10 -20.57 -52.27
C ALA A 41 46.88 -21.47 -51.04
N LEU A 42 46.57 -20.90 -49.87
CA LEU A 42 46.18 -21.67 -48.70
C LEU A 42 44.85 -22.40 -48.90
N ILE A 43 43.83 -21.71 -49.42
CA ILE A 43 42.51 -22.30 -49.66
C ILE A 43 42.60 -23.42 -50.69
N GLU A 44 43.34 -23.21 -51.78
CA GLU A 44 43.58 -24.21 -52.84
C GLU A 44 44.40 -25.41 -52.34
N GLY A 45 45.43 -25.16 -51.52
CA GLY A 45 46.26 -26.20 -50.92
C GLY A 45 45.60 -26.95 -49.75
N GLY A 46 44.44 -26.49 -49.29
CA GLY A 46 43.58 -27.16 -48.32
C GLY A 46 44.31 -27.56 -47.02
N LYS A 47 44.11 -28.81 -46.60
CA LYS A 47 44.57 -29.31 -45.30
C LYS A 47 46.10 -29.38 -45.22
N GLU A 48 46.78 -29.82 -46.27
CA GLU A 48 48.24 -29.95 -46.28
C GLU A 48 48.94 -28.60 -46.14
N ALA A 49 48.44 -27.57 -46.85
CA ALA A 49 48.96 -26.22 -46.73
C ALA A 49 48.74 -25.63 -45.32
N LEU A 50 47.61 -25.95 -44.68
CA LEU A 50 47.33 -25.53 -43.31
C LEU A 50 48.24 -26.22 -42.28
N GLU A 51 48.50 -27.51 -42.44
CA GLU A 51 49.43 -28.26 -41.56
C GLU A 51 50.85 -27.69 -41.64
N LYS A 52 51.33 -27.35 -42.84
CA LYS A 52 52.63 -26.66 -43.02
C LYS A 52 52.70 -25.29 -42.37
N LEU A 53 51.58 -24.55 -42.28
CA LEU A 53 51.55 -23.28 -41.54
C LEU A 53 51.60 -23.48 -40.03
N MET A 54 51.08 -24.60 -39.52
CA MET A 54 51.07 -24.89 -38.09
C MET A 54 52.46 -25.23 -37.56
N THR A 55 53.39 -25.67 -38.41
CA THR A 55 54.78 -25.96 -38.03
C THR A 55 55.64 -24.72 -37.89
N LEU A 56 55.15 -23.54 -38.32
CA LEU A 56 55.83 -22.26 -38.12
C LEU A 56 55.79 -21.86 -36.63
N ALA A 57 56.95 -21.91 -35.97
CA ALA A 57 57.10 -21.65 -34.53
C ALA A 57 58.21 -20.63 -34.19
N ASP A 58 58.90 -20.08 -35.19
CA ASP A 58 60.00 -19.14 -34.95
C ASP A 58 59.45 -17.79 -34.46
N GLU A 59 59.66 -17.49 -33.18
CA GLU A 59 59.19 -16.27 -32.50
C GLU A 59 59.92 -15.00 -32.97
N GLU A 60 61.12 -15.10 -33.56
CA GLU A 60 61.89 -13.92 -34.02
C GLU A 60 61.27 -13.27 -35.27
N LEU A 61 60.47 -14.02 -36.03
CA LEU A 61 59.82 -13.55 -37.24
C LEU A 61 58.49 -12.83 -37.00
N TRP A 62 58.03 -12.77 -35.74
CA TRP A 62 56.76 -12.15 -35.37
C TRP A 62 56.89 -10.65 -35.16
N GLU A 63 55.97 -9.89 -35.71
CA GLU A 63 55.88 -8.45 -35.51
C GLU A 63 54.56 -8.06 -34.81
N PRO A 64 54.51 -6.90 -34.12
CA PRO A 64 53.26 -6.42 -33.53
C PRO A 64 52.18 -6.21 -34.59
N LEU A 65 50.97 -6.72 -34.36
CA LEU A 65 49.84 -6.57 -35.28
C LEU A 65 49.51 -5.09 -35.58
N SER A 66 49.79 -4.20 -34.63
CA SER A 66 49.61 -2.75 -34.76
C SER A 66 50.49 -2.10 -35.84
N LYS A 67 51.60 -2.74 -36.24
CA LYS A 67 52.51 -2.23 -37.27
C LYS A 67 52.12 -2.66 -38.69
N VAL A 68 51.07 -3.47 -38.85
CA VAL A 68 50.73 -4.09 -40.14
C VAL A 68 49.35 -3.64 -40.61
N ARG A 69 49.22 -3.29 -41.89
CA ARG A 69 47.93 -3.04 -42.51
C ARG A 69 47.29 -4.36 -42.91
N LEU A 70 46.10 -4.63 -42.36
CA LEU A 70 45.29 -5.79 -42.75
C LEU A 70 44.43 -5.46 -43.97
N GLY A 71 44.23 -6.46 -44.82
CA GLY A 71 43.28 -6.46 -45.93
C GLY A 71 42.09 -7.40 -45.67
N PRO A 72 41.14 -7.46 -46.61
CA PRO A 72 40.10 -8.50 -46.59
C PRO A 72 40.75 -9.90 -46.58
N PRO A 73 40.25 -10.85 -45.77
CA PRO A 73 40.83 -12.19 -45.69
C PRO A 73 40.95 -12.86 -47.07
N VAL A 74 39.92 -12.74 -47.92
CA VAL A 74 39.94 -13.22 -49.29
C VAL A 74 39.76 -12.01 -50.23
N PRO A 75 40.84 -11.41 -50.77
CA PRO A 75 40.74 -10.17 -51.56
C PRO A 75 40.09 -10.36 -52.93
N ARG A 76 40.24 -11.53 -53.54
CA ARG A 76 39.75 -11.84 -54.90
C ARG A 76 39.13 -13.23 -54.93
N PRO A 77 37.95 -13.44 -54.30
CA PRO A 77 37.25 -14.71 -54.40
C PRO A 77 36.73 -14.94 -55.82
N ASN A 78 36.69 -16.19 -56.28
CA ASN A 78 36.17 -16.53 -57.60
C ASN A 78 34.68 -16.18 -57.77
N LYS A 79 33.91 -16.26 -56.67
CA LYS A 79 32.48 -15.93 -56.62
C LYS A 79 32.16 -15.28 -55.27
N PHE A 80 31.29 -14.27 -55.28
CA PHE A 80 30.75 -13.64 -54.08
C PHE A 80 29.23 -13.82 -54.07
N LEU A 81 28.71 -14.57 -53.10
CA LEU A 81 27.27 -14.80 -52.95
C LEU A 81 26.72 -13.83 -51.89
N ALA A 82 25.96 -12.83 -52.34
CA ALA A 82 25.23 -11.91 -51.46
C ALA A 82 23.76 -12.36 -51.41
N LEU A 83 23.34 -12.93 -50.30
CA LEU A 83 21.94 -13.32 -50.08
C LEU A 83 21.17 -12.10 -49.56
N ALA A 84 20.10 -11.72 -50.26
CA ALA A 84 19.13 -10.77 -49.72
C ALA A 84 18.20 -11.52 -48.77
N ASN A 85 18.14 -11.09 -47.51
CA ASN A 85 17.15 -11.56 -46.55
C ASN A 85 16.06 -10.49 -46.38
N GLU A 86 14.85 -10.82 -46.80
CA GLU A 86 13.69 -9.98 -46.53
C GLU A 86 13.14 -10.36 -45.15
N ARG A 87 13.20 -9.43 -44.20
CA ARG A 87 12.63 -9.64 -42.88
C ARG A 87 11.12 -9.44 -43.00
N VAL A 88 10.37 -10.53 -42.82
CA VAL A 88 8.90 -10.46 -42.77
C VAL A 88 8.50 -10.19 -41.33
N ASP A 89 7.99 -8.99 -41.07
CA ASP A 89 7.38 -8.63 -39.80
C ASP A 89 5.84 -8.70 -39.94
N ALA A 90 5.15 -9.35 -39.00
CA ALA A 90 3.70 -9.48 -39.00
C ALA A 90 3.12 -8.96 -37.67
N THR A 91 2.06 -8.16 -37.75
CA THR A 91 1.30 -7.71 -36.58
C THR A 91 0.02 -8.53 -36.47
N VAL A 92 -0.20 -9.19 -35.32
CA VAL A 92 -1.40 -9.98 -35.04
C VAL A 92 -2.26 -9.23 -34.03
N GLN A 93 -3.53 -9.02 -34.36
CA GLN A 93 -4.51 -8.51 -33.40
C GLN A 93 -4.96 -9.67 -32.52
N VAL A 94 -4.87 -9.49 -31.20
CA VAL A 94 -5.32 -10.48 -30.22
C VAL A 94 -6.27 -9.82 -29.23
N GLU A 95 -7.27 -10.58 -28.78
CA GLU A 95 -8.26 -10.13 -27.80
C GLU A 95 -8.07 -10.89 -26.49
N ALA A 96 -7.99 -10.14 -25.39
CA ALA A 96 -7.84 -10.70 -24.06
C ALA A 96 -9.23 -11.02 -23.48
N ASP A 97 -9.53 -12.30 -23.32
CA ASP A 97 -10.84 -12.79 -22.88
C ASP A 97 -10.71 -13.64 -21.60
N PRO A 98 -11.35 -13.25 -20.48
CA PRO A 98 -11.30 -14.01 -19.24
C PRO A 98 -12.11 -15.32 -19.23
N GLU A 99 -12.97 -15.56 -20.23
CA GLU A 99 -13.73 -16.81 -20.35
C GLU A 99 -12.95 -17.93 -21.06
N VAL A 100 -11.82 -17.60 -21.68
CA VAL A 100 -11.01 -18.53 -22.46
C VAL A 100 -9.88 -19.12 -21.60
N GLU A 101 -9.84 -20.45 -21.46
CA GLU A 101 -8.78 -21.14 -20.68
C GLU A 101 -7.50 -21.40 -21.49
N THR A 102 -7.60 -21.53 -22.82
CA THR A 102 -6.48 -21.87 -23.72
C THR A 102 -6.47 -20.98 -24.96
N LEU A 103 -5.28 -20.67 -25.49
CA LEU A 103 -5.14 -19.88 -26.71
C LEU A 103 -6.04 -20.38 -27.85
N ASN A 104 -6.88 -19.50 -28.39
CA ASN A 104 -7.67 -19.78 -29.58
C ASN A 104 -7.02 -19.12 -30.81
N TYR A 105 -6.27 -19.90 -31.57
CA TYR A 105 -5.55 -19.42 -32.76
C TYR A 105 -6.47 -19.02 -33.92
N GLN A 106 -7.72 -19.48 -33.96
CA GLN A 106 -8.66 -19.17 -35.05
C GLN A 106 -9.33 -17.80 -34.83
N THR A 107 -9.63 -17.47 -33.58
CA THR A 107 -10.31 -16.21 -33.20
C THR A 107 -9.36 -15.16 -32.66
N GLY A 108 -8.11 -15.52 -32.33
CA GLY A 108 -7.13 -14.60 -31.76
C GLY A 108 -7.35 -14.31 -30.26
N GLN A 109 -8.12 -15.14 -29.56
CA GLN A 109 -8.41 -14.95 -28.14
C GLN A 109 -7.31 -15.54 -27.26
N ILE A 110 -6.88 -14.76 -26.26
CA ILE A 110 -5.91 -15.15 -25.25
C ILE A 110 -6.55 -15.14 -23.85
N PRO A 111 -6.19 -16.08 -22.96
CA PRO A 111 -6.69 -16.08 -21.59
C PRO A 111 -6.38 -14.77 -20.87
N ALA A 112 -7.39 -14.17 -20.25
CA ALA A 112 -7.26 -12.97 -19.45
C ALA A 112 -7.74 -13.19 -18.02
N ARG A 113 -7.48 -12.22 -17.14
CA ARG A 113 -7.98 -12.22 -15.77
C ARG A 113 -8.64 -10.89 -15.47
N ALA A 114 -9.91 -10.92 -15.10
CA ALA A 114 -10.62 -9.74 -14.65
C ALA A 114 -10.06 -9.28 -13.29
N VAL A 115 -9.67 -8.00 -13.20
CA VAL A 115 -9.26 -7.35 -11.96
C VAL A 115 -10.33 -6.34 -11.61
N GLN A 116 -11.04 -6.56 -10.49
CA GLN A 116 -12.06 -5.64 -10.02
C GLN A 116 -11.46 -4.66 -9.00
N ALA A 117 -11.85 -3.38 -9.10
CA ALA A 117 -11.55 -2.35 -8.11
C ALA A 117 -12.81 -2.03 -7.32
N GLN A 118 -12.74 -2.13 -5.99
CA GLN A 118 -13.84 -1.78 -5.12
C GLN A 118 -13.81 -0.28 -4.83
N VAL A 119 -14.87 0.43 -5.22
CA VAL A 119 -15.01 1.87 -4.98
C VAL A 119 -16.07 2.08 -3.91
N GLY A 120 -15.66 2.65 -2.78
CA GLY A 120 -16.55 3.04 -1.68
C GLY A 120 -16.80 4.55 -1.70
N GLY A 121 -18.03 4.97 -1.42
CA GLY A 121 -18.40 6.39 -1.27
C GLY A 121 -19.26 6.60 -0.03
N THR A 122 -19.06 7.72 0.65
CA THR A 122 -19.90 8.14 1.78
C THR A 122 -20.63 9.42 1.40
N ALA A 123 -21.95 9.45 1.60
CA ALA A 123 -22.76 10.65 1.50
C ALA A 123 -23.28 11.05 2.87
N ARG A 124 -23.27 12.35 3.19
CA ARG A 124 -23.93 12.91 4.36
C ARG A 124 -25.17 13.65 3.90
N ILE A 125 -26.32 13.30 4.44
CA ILE A 125 -27.59 13.93 4.14
C ILE A 125 -27.95 14.81 5.34
N PRO A 126 -28.15 16.13 5.17
CA PRO A 126 -28.60 16.98 6.27
C PRO A 126 -30.02 16.59 6.67
N VAL A 127 -30.24 16.39 7.97
CA VAL A 127 -31.58 16.18 8.53
C VAL A 127 -32.16 17.52 8.95
N THR A 128 -33.45 17.74 8.71
CA THR A 128 -34.17 18.99 9.02
C THR A 128 -34.87 18.96 10.39
N GLY A 129 -34.71 17.88 11.16
CA GLY A 129 -35.35 17.73 12.46
C GLY A 129 -34.59 18.49 13.55
N THR A 130 -35.27 19.41 14.22
CA THR A 130 -34.84 19.93 15.52
C THR A 130 -35.44 19.07 16.64
N LYS A 131 -34.66 18.73 17.64
CA LYS A 131 -35.13 18.08 18.87
C LYS A 131 -34.67 18.96 20.03
N ASP A 132 -35.61 19.47 20.80
CA ASP A 132 -35.29 20.24 21.99
C ASP A 132 -34.62 19.32 23.01
N ALA A 133 -33.41 19.68 23.41
CA ALA A 133 -32.70 19.05 24.51
C ALA A 133 -33.03 19.85 25.78
N PRO A 134 -33.48 19.19 26.87
CA PRO A 134 -33.61 19.85 28.15
C PRO A 134 -32.27 20.43 28.61
N ASP A 135 -32.22 21.74 28.89
CA ASP A 135 -30.98 22.48 29.17
C ASP A 135 -30.55 22.32 30.65
N GLU A 136 -31.49 22.44 31.60
CA GLU A 136 -31.20 22.37 33.05
C GLU A 136 -32.29 21.64 33.86
N PRO A 137 -31.94 20.96 34.96
CA PRO A 137 -32.91 20.35 35.88
C PRO A 137 -33.58 21.42 36.77
N ALA A 138 -34.88 21.24 37.04
CA ALA A 138 -35.63 22.12 37.94
C ALA A 138 -35.11 22.05 39.38
N ARG A 139 -35.05 23.20 40.05
CA ARG A 139 -34.63 23.33 41.46
C ARG A 139 -35.71 24.03 42.26
N GLY A 140 -35.89 23.62 43.51
CA GLY A 140 -36.86 24.23 44.42
C GLY A 140 -36.56 23.92 45.87
N MET A 141 -37.33 24.53 46.77
CA MET A 141 -37.21 24.31 48.22
C MET A 141 -38.35 23.45 48.74
N VAL A 142 -38.00 22.50 49.62
CA VAL A 142 -38.98 21.66 50.32
C VAL A 142 -38.84 21.80 51.82
N PHE A 143 -39.96 21.68 52.51
CA PHE A 143 -40.05 21.68 53.96
C PHE A 143 -40.28 20.27 54.46
N PHE A 144 -39.39 19.83 55.34
CA PHE A 144 -39.52 18.60 56.10
C PHE A 144 -40.12 18.90 57.47
N ILE A 145 -41.24 18.23 57.77
CA ILE A 145 -42.00 18.40 59.01
C ILE A 145 -41.84 17.13 59.84
N ASN A 146 -41.31 17.26 61.06
CA ASN A 146 -41.09 16.11 61.94
C ASN A 146 -42.41 15.58 62.52
N ASN A 147 -42.67 14.28 62.38
CA ASN A 147 -43.85 13.64 62.97
C ASN A 147 -43.53 12.92 64.30
N ILE A 148 -42.27 12.88 64.73
CA ILE A 148 -41.84 12.24 65.98
C ILE A 148 -41.16 13.24 66.93
N ASN A 149 -41.10 12.92 68.22
CA ASN A 149 -40.43 13.73 69.25
C ASN A 149 -38.93 13.39 69.38
N GLN A 150 -38.27 13.08 68.27
CA GLN A 150 -36.83 12.80 68.20
C GLN A 150 -36.24 13.51 66.98
N PRO A 151 -34.99 14.01 67.04
CA PRO A 151 -34.37 14.67 65.90
C PRO A 151 -34.17 13.67 64.76
N VAL A 152 -34.48 14.07 63.52
CA VAL A 152 -34.33 13.23 62.33
C VAL A 152 -33.39 13.91 61.35
N THR A 153 -32.36 13.19 60.92
CA THR A 153 -31.43 13.66 59.88
C THR A 153 -31.89 13.14 58.52
N VAL A 154 -32.14 14.06 57.58
CA VAL A 154 -32.43 13.78 56.19
C VAL A 154 -31.13 13.90 55.40
N PRO A 155 -30.52 12.79 54.94
CA PRO A 155 -29.26 12.84 54.22
C PRO A 155 -29.44 13.47 52.84
N LYS A 156 -28.36 14.07 52.33
CA LYS A 156 -28.24 14.43 50.92
C LYS A 156 -28.52 13.19 50.06
N GLY A 157 -29.26 13.37 48.97
CA GLY A 157 -29.61 12.25 48.10
C GLY A 157 -30.95 11.59 48.43
N THR A 158 -31.66 12.04 49.47
CA THR A 158 -33.03 11.59 49.77
C THR A 158 -33.95 11.96 48.62
N VAL A 159 -34.73 10.98 48.15
CA VAL A 159 -35.67 11.15 47.03
C VAL A 159 -37.05 11.52 47.56
N VAL A 160 -37.59 12.63 47.05
CA VAL A 160 -38.95 13.10 47.29
C VAL A 160 -39.71 13.16 45.97
N ALA A 161 -41.01 12.92 46.01
CA ALA A 161 -41.83 12.75 44.82
C ALA A 161 -43.22 13.37 44.95
N THR A 162 -43.86 13.55 43.81
CA THR A 162 -45.27 13.92 43.71
C THR A 162 -46.15 12.66 43.76
N SER A 163 -47.20 12.68 44.57
CA SER A 163 -48.18 11.57 44.62
C SER A 163 -49.30 11.68 43.59
N ALA A 164 -49.52 12.87 43.01
CA ALA A 164 -50.63 13.17 42.11
C ALA A 164 -50.16 13.29 40.66
N GLY A 165 -50.84 12.59 39.74
CA GLY A 165 -50.53 12.62 38.30
C GLY A 165 -49.32 11.76 37.93
N MET A 166 -48.42 12.31 37.11
CA MET A 166 -47.14 11.68 36.77
C MET A 166 -46.17 11.87 37.94
N THR A 167 -45.62 10.76 38.46
CA THR A 167 -44.66 10.80 39.57
C THR A 167 -43.35 11.44 39.10
N ILE A 168 -43.08 12.65 39.58
CA ILE A 168 -41.84 13.39 39.31
C ILE A 168 -40.96 13.26 40.54
N ARG A 169 -39.69 12.89 40.34
CA ARG A 169 -38.73 12.65 41.42
C ARG A 169 -37.73 13.80 41.53
N PHE A 170 -37.45 14.15 42.78
CA PHE A 170 -36.47 15.15 43.15
C PHE A 170 -35.53 14.57 44.20
N THR A 171 -34.29 15.04 44.19
CA THR A 171 -33.23 14.61 45.09
C THR A 171 -32.76 15.80 45.93
N THR A 172 -32.64 15.62 47.24
CA THR A 172 -32.08 16.63 48.15
C THR A 172 -30.61 16.90 47.84
N VAL A 173 -30.24 18.18 47.75
CA VAL A 173 -28.88 18.65 47.39
C VAL A 173 -27.95 18.69 48.61
N GLU A 174 -28.53 18.81 49.80
CA GLU A 174 -27.85 18.94 51.08
C GLU A 174 -28.47 18.04 52.16
N GLU A 175 -27.71 17.83 53.24
CA GLU A 175 -28.18 17.11 54.42
C GLU A 175 -28.79 18.10 55.42
N VAL A 176 -29.99 17.79 55.92
CA VAL A 176 -30.74 18.67 56.81
C VAL A 176 -31.19 17.90 58.05
N THR A 177 -30.97 18.48 59.22
CA THR A 177 -31.43 17.88 60.49
C THR A 177 -32.70 18.60 60.96
N VAL A 178 -33.80 17.85 61.04
CA VAL A 178 -35.08 18.34 61.54
C VAL A 178 -35.09 18.24 63.08
N PRO A 179 -35.38 19.34 63.81
CA PRO A 179 -35.41 19.31 65.27
C PRO A 179 -36.40 18.28 65.84
N GLY A 180 -36.07 17.71 67.01
CA GLY A 180 -36.84 16.65 67.67
C GLY A 180 -38.10 17.13 68.39
N THR A 181 -38.95 17.87 67.70
CA THR A 181 -40.24 18.34 68.22
C THR A 181 -41.28 18.05 67.14
N VAL A 182 -42.39 17.41 67.51
CA VAL A 182 -43.50 17.18 66.57
C VAL A 182 -43.96 18.51 65.98
N GLY A 183 -43.98 18.60 64.65
CA GLY A 183 -44.31 19.82 63.91
C GLY A 183 -43.14 20.78 63.67
N ALA A 184 -41.92 20.46 64.13
CA ALA A 184 -40.73 21.22 63.76
C ALA A 184 -40.49 21.11 62.25
N VAL A 185 -40.05 22.21 61.65
CA VAL A 185 -39.82 22.32 60.20
C VAL A 185 -38.35 22.56 59.93
N ALA A 186 -37.81 21.92 58.90
CA ALA A 186 -36.52 22.27 58.32
C ALA A 186 -36.64 22.36 56.80
N GLU A 187 -35.88 23.29 56.20
CA GLU A 187 -35.86 23.55 54.77
C GLU A 187 -34.68 22.83 54.10
N ALA A 188 -34.88 22.33 52.89
CA ALA A 188 -33.86 21.69 52.07
C ALA A 188 -34.03 22.03 50.58
N GLU A 189 -32.92 22.27 49.88
CA GLU A 189 -32.92 22.40 48.41
C GLU A 189 -33.06 21.03 47.74
N VAL A 190 -33.90 20.94 46.71
CA VAL A 190 -34.08 19.74 45.88
C VAL A 190 -33.86 20.04 44.40
N VAL A 191 -33.36 19.03 43.67
CA VAL A 191 -33.17 19.07 42.21
C VAL A 191 -33.90 17.91 41.54
N ALA A 192 -34.57 18.19 40.42
CA ALA A 192 -35.26 17.17 39.62
C ALA A 192 -34.27 16.14 39.08
N VAL A 193 -34.63 14.86 39.15
CA VAL A 193 -33.80 13.75 38.63
C VAL A 193 -33.76 13.77 37.10
N ASP A 194 -34.90 14.02 36.46
CA ASP A 194 -35.02 14.11 35.01
C ASP A 194 -35.06 15.59 34.59
N PRO A 195 -34.10 16.06 33.77
CA PRO A 195 -34.08 17.45 33.32
C PRO A 195 -35.21 17.73 32.32
N GLY A 196 -35.79 18.93 32.41
CA GLY A 196 -36.83 19.40 31.48
C GLY A 196 -38.08 19.96 32.15
N PRO A 197 -39.04 20.43 31.35
CA PRO A 197 -40.25 21.10 31.85
C PRO A 197 -41.15 20.18 32.68
N SER A 198 -40.98 18.86 32.56
CA SER A 198 -41.64 17.87 33.41
C SER A 198 -41.22 17.97 34.88
N GLY A 199 -40.08 18.59 35.19
CA GLY A 199 -39.62 18.83 36.55
C GLY A 199 -40.30 20.01 37.25
N ASN A 200 -41.04 20.86 36.52
CA ASN A 200 -41.70 22.04 37.09
C ASN A 200 -43.03 21.64 37.72
N VAL A 201 -43.09 21.71 39.06
CA VAL A 201 -44.27 21.31 39.83
C VAL A 201 -44.85 22.53 40.55
N GLY A 202 -46.16 22.57 40.76
CA GLY A 202 -46.79 23.62 41.57
C GLY A 202 -46.47 23.48 43.06
N ALA A 203 -46.77 24.52 43.83
CA ALA A 203 -46.74 24.47 45.29
C ALA A 203 -47.59 23.32 45.86
N ASN A 204 -47.09 22.69 46.92
CA ASN A 204 -47.69 21.58 47.68
C ASN A 204 -47.90 20.27 46.90
N LEU A 205 -47.25 20.10 45.74
CA LEU A 205 -47.32 18.85 44.98
C LEU A 205 -46.25 17.84 45.40
N ILE A 206 -45.09 18.28 45.92
CA ILE A 206 -44.05 17.41 46.46
C ILE A 206 -44.47 17.00 47.87
N ASN A 207 -45.08 15.83 48.00
CA ASN A 207 -45.76 15.41 49.23
C ASN A 207 -45.44 13.98 49.67
N MET A 208 -44.57 13.29 48.93
CA MET A 208 -44.17 11.91 49.18
C MET A 208 -42.66 11.82 49.35
N ILE A 209 -42.20 11.03 50.31
CA ILE A 209 -40.77 10.69 50.48
C ILE A 209 -40.61 9.23 50.11
N GLU A 210 -39.65 8.89 49.26
CA GLU A 210 -39.32 7.50 48.96
C GLU A 210 -38.40 6.94 50.07
N GLY A 211 -38.76 5.80 50.65
CA GLY A 211 -37.95 5.10 51.66
C GLY A 211 -38.45 5.23 53.11
N PRO A 212 -37.64 4.77 54.09
CA PRO A 212 -38.07 4.60 55.49
C PRO A 212 -38.30 5.93 56.23
N LEU A 213 -37.75 7.04 55.72
CA LEU A 213 -37.93 8.38 56.29
C LEU A 213 -39.38 8.89 56.19
N SER A 214 -40.16 8.35 55.25
CA SER A 214 -41.59 8.67 55.09
C SER A 214 -42.45 8.38 56.33
N LEU A 215 -41.99 7.49 57.21
CA LEU A 215 -42.67 7.15 58.46
C LEU A 215 -42.39 8.15 59.60
N GLN A 216 -41.32 8.94 59.47
CA GLN A 216 -40.83 9.83 60.53
C GLN A 216 -41.03 11.30 60.18
N VAL A 217 -40.99 11.64 58.89
CA VAL A 217 -41.02 13.02 58.39
C VAL A 217 -42.00 13.14 57.24
N LYS A 218 -42.70 14.27 57.18
CA LYS A 218 -43.57 14.64 56.06
C LYS A 218 -42.87 15.72 55.21
N VAL A 219 -43.03 15.67 53.89
CA VAL A 219 -42.50 16.70 52.96
C VAL A 219 -43.62 17.54 52.37
N THR A 220 -43.37 18.83 52.14
CA THR A 220 -44.23 19.73 51.35
C THR A 220 -43.37 20.82 50.70
N ASN A 221 -43.68 21.25 49.47
CA ASN A 221 -43.05 22.44 48.87
C ASN A 221 -43.98 23.66 49.01
N PRO A 222 -43.58 24.76 49.68
CA PRO A 222 -44.43 25.94 49.82
C PRO A 222 -44.55 26.75 48.53
N GLU A 223 -43.53 26.69 47.66
CA GLU A 223 -43.42 27.43 46.40
C GLU A 223 -43.27 26.45 45.22
N PRO A 224 -43.68 26.85 43.99
CA PRO A 224 -43.47 26.05 42.78
C PRO A 224 -42.00 25.92 42.38
#